data_AF-A0A3D3E6E3-F1
#
_entry.id   AF-A0A3D3E6E3-F1
#
_cell.length_a   1.000
_cell.length_b   1.000
_cell.length_c   1.000
_cell.angle_alpha   90.00
_cell.angle_beta   90.00
_cell.angle_gamma   90.00
#
_symmetry.space_group_name_H-M   'P 1'
#
loop_
_entity.id
_entity.type
_entity.pdbx_description
1 polymer ?
#
loop_
_entity_poly.entity_id
_entity_poly.type
_entity_poly.pdbx_seq_one_letter_code
_entity_poly.pdbx_strand_id
1 'polypeptide(L)'
;MSTAFAIGLGTKNAKGEWLEVYYQAPLFQPSADIIAAAKDAIGYEGGNQAVEVDGGELEALASALEATAPAQAKLARACTESQKPVVITILESDIQSVSTPEVYLKLHLLSHRLVKPHGINLNGMFGLLPNVAWTNLGAIDLEELPEAQLQARLKGELLSVNCVDKFPRMTDYVVPSGVRIAHTARVRLGAHIGEGTTIMHEGFVNFNAGTLGVSMVEGRISAGVVVGNGSDLGGGCSTMGTLSGGGNIIISVGENCLLGANAGTGIPMGDRCTIESGLYITAGTKIQVLDDAKNVVETVKGRDLAGKSDLLFRRNSISGAVECVTNKTAIQLNEELHANN
;
A
#
# COMPACT_ATOMS: atom_id res chain seq x y z
N MET A 1 20.96 1.63 15.10
CA MET A 1 19.57 1.20 15.30
C MET A 1 19.12 0.59 13.98
N SER A 2 18.67 -0.65 13.99
CA SER A 2 18.21 -1.33 12.77
C SER A 2 16.82 -0.83 12.38
N THR A 3 16.52 -0.83 11.08
CA THR A 3 15.25 -0.39 10.51
C THR A 3 14.13 -1.38 10.78
N ALA A 4 14.37 -2.69 10.60
CA ALA A 4 13.35 -3.71 10.80
C ALA A 4 13.93 -5.08 11.14
N PHE A 5 13.12 -5.92 11.78
CA PHE A 5 13.40 -7.32 12.07
C PHE A 5 12.13 -8.14 11.91
N ALA A 6 12.20 -9.33 11.32
CA ALA A 6 11.08 -10.25 11.30
C ALA A 6 11.50 -11.72 11.15
N ILE A 7 10.74 -12.60 11.80
CA ILE A 7 10.76 -14.05 11.61
C ILE A 7 9.70 -14.39 10.56
N GLY A 8 10.13 -14.96 9.43
CA GLY A 8 9.30 -15.22 8.26
C GLY A 8 9.18 -16.68 7.90
N LEU A 9 7.98 -17.12 7.56
CA LEU A 9 7.70 -18.41 6.93
C LEU A 9 7.42 -18.15 5.45
N GLY A 10 8.00 -18.90 4.54
CA GLY A 10 7.70 -18.65 3.13
C GLY A 10 7.71 -19.88 2.25
N THR A 11 7.54 -19.63 0.96
CA THR A 11 7.46 -20.67 -0.06
C THR A 11 8.54 -20.43 -1.09
N LYS A 12 9.21 -21.52 -1.47
CA LYS A 12 10.18 -21.56 -2.57
C LYS A 12 9.71 -22.46 -3.69
N ASN A 13 10.13 -22.17 -4.91
CA ASN A 13 9.98 -23.08 -6.03
C ASN A 13 11.02 -24.22 -5.97
N ALA A 14 10.95 -25.17 -6.90
CA ALA A 14 11.87 -26.30 -7.01
C ALA A 14 13.33 -25.89 -7.32
N LYS A 15 13.55 -24.65 -7.79
CA LYS A 15 14.88 -24.05 -8.00
C LYS A 15 15.45 -23.42 -6.73
N GLY A 16 14.68 -23.39 -5.63
CA GLY A 16 15.08 -22.79 -4.36
C GLY A 16 14.88 -21.27 -4.30
N GLU A 17 14.17 -20.69 -5.27
CA GLU A 17 13.89 -19.25 -5.34
C GLU A 17 12.68 -18.91 -4.49
N TRP A 18 12.77 -17.82 -3.72
CA TRP A 18 11.68 -17.33 -2.88
C TRP A 18 10.53 -16.79 -3.74
N LEU A 19 9.34 -17.36 -3.57
CA LEU A 19 8.11 -16.87 -4.17
C LEU A 19 7.43 -15.82 -3.28
N GLU A 20 7.40 -16.09 -1.97
CA GLU A 20 6.73 -15.25 -0.99
C GLU A 20 7.24 -15.50 0.43
N VAL A 21 7.02 -14.54 1.33
CA VAL A 21 7.29 -14.68 2.77
C VAL A 21 6.17 -14.03 3.59
N TYR A 22 5.64 -14.79 4.55
CA TYR A 22 4.70 -14.37 5.58
C TYR A 22 5.43 -13.98 6.87
N TYR A 23 5.24 -12.74 7.32
CA TYR A 23 5.75 -12.24 8.60
C TYR A 23 4.59 -11.94 9.55
N GLN A 24 4.38 -12.80 10.55
CA GLN A 24 3.26 -12.63 11.49
C GLN A 24 3.40 -11.38 12.37
N ALA A 25 4.61 -11.13 12.87
CA ALA A 25 4.90 -10.09 13.85
C ALA A 25 6.17 -9.31 13.46
N PRO A 26 6.16 -8.59 12.31
CA PRO A 26 7.30 -7.77 11.92
C PRO A 26 7.51 -6.63 12.93
N LEU A 27 8.76 -6.27 13.17
CA LEU A 27 9.14 -5.16 14.03
C LEU A 27 9.72 -4.03 13.19
N PHE A 28 9.23 -2.82 13.40
CA PHE A 28 9.86 -1.59 12.93
C PHE A 28 10.69 -1.00 14.06
N GLN A 29 11.94 -0.64 13.77
CA GLN A 29 12.91 -0.12 14.74
C GLN A 29 13.08 -1.04 15.97
N PRO A 30 13.47 -2.32 15.79
CA PRO A 30 13.70 -3.25 16.89
C PRO A 30 14.79 -2.75 17.85
N SER A 31 14.71 -3.16 19.12
CA SER A 31 15.74 -2.83 20.12
C SER A 31 17.09 -3.46 19.75
N ALA A 32 18.17 -2.85 20.25
CA ALA A 32 19.52 -3.37 20.04
C ALA A 32 19.69 -4.80 20.58
N ASP A 33 19.00 -5.13 21.67
CA ASP A 33 19.05 -6.47 22.29
C ASP A 33 18.47 -7.55 21.38
N ILE A 34 17.41 -7.25 20.61
CA ILE A 34 16.85 -8.19 19.62
C ILE A 34 17.87 -8.46 18.51
N ILE A 35 18.56 -7.42 18.05
CA ILE A 35 19.59 -7.54 17.00
C ILE A 35 20.82 -8.29 17.51
N ALA A 36 21.23 -8.05 18.75
CA ALA A 36 22.31 -8.80 19.40
C ALA A 36 21.95 -10.29 19.55
N ALA A 37 20.73 -10.60 19.99
CA ALA A 37 20.24 -11.98 20.07
C ALA A 37 20.26 -12.68 18.70
N ALA A 38 19.87 -11.97 17.63
CA ALA A 38 19.97 -12.52 16.27
C ALA A 38 21.42 -12.74 15.82
N LYS A 39 22.31 -11.79 16.10
CA LYS A 39 23.74 -11.93 15.78
C LYS A 39 24.35 -13.18 16.43
N ASP A 40 24.03 -13.42 17.69
CA ASP A 40 24.59 -14.54 18.45
C ASP A 40 23.95 -15.89 18.07
N ALA A 41 22.65 -15.90 17.77
CA ALA A 41 21.91 -17.14 17.51
C ALA A 41 21.99 -17.65 16.08
N ILE A 42 22.03 -16.74 15.08
CA ILE A 42 21.88 -17.10 13.66
C ILE A 42 23.02 -16.55 12.78
N GLY A 43 24.09 -16.05 13.39
CA GLY A 43 25.28 -15.59 12.68
C GLY A 43 25.09 -14.34 11.82
N TYR A 44 24.13 -13.47 12.14
CA TYR A 44 23.93 -12.19 11.42
C TYR A 44 25.18 -11.29 11.50
N GLU A 45 25.76 -10.93 10.36
CA GLU A 45 27.06 -10.23 10.29
C GLU A 45 26.93 -8.69 10.18
N GLY A 46 25.75 -8.17 9.86
CA GLY A 46 25.50 -6.74 9.61
C GLY A 46 24.86 -6.46 8.25
N GLY A 47 24.40 -5.22 8.06
CA GLY A 47 23.73 -4.78 6.83
C GLY A 47 22.30 -5.31 6.69
N ASN A 48 21.76 -5.26 5.48
CA ASN A 48 20.47 -5.89 5.20
C ASN A 48 20.72 -7.36 4.85
N GLN A 49 20.10 -8.28 5.58
CA GLN A 49 20.25 -9.71 5.38
C GLN A 49 18.92 -10.44 5.54
N ALA A 50 18.72 -11.46 4.71
CA ALA A 50 17.69 -12.46 4.85
C ALA A 50 18.38 -13.81 5.06
N VAL A 51 18.39 -14.29 6.29
CA VAL A 51 19.12 -15.49 6.72
C VAL A 51 18.13 -16.65 6.83
N GLU A 52 18.30 -17.68 6.01
CA GLU A 52 17.58 -18.94 6.18
C GLU A 52 18.10 -19.65 7.41
N VAL A 53 17.18 -20.14 8.24
CA VAL A 53 17.50 -20.73 9.53
C VAL A 53 16.92 -22.12 9.70
N ASP A 54 17.65 -22.98 10.40
CA ASP A 54 17.19 -24.31 10.80
C ASP A 54 16.50 -24.33 12.18
N GLY A 55 16.01 -25.50 12.60
CA GLY A 55 15.33 -25.66 13.89
C GLY A 55 16.23 -25.41 15.10
N GLY A 56 17.53 -25.68 15.01
CA GLY A 56 18.49 -25.44 16.09
C GLY A 56 18.76 -23.95 16.26
N GLU A 57 18.97 -23.24 15.15
CA GLU A 57 19.12 -21.78 15.10
C GLU A 57 17.86 -21.06 15.61
N LEU A 58 16.67 -21.57 15.27
CA LEU A 58 15.39 -21.05 15.78
C LEU A 58 15.23 -21.24 17.29
N GLU A 59 15.61 -22.39 17.84
CA GLU A 59 15.55 -22.61 19.30
C GLU A 59 16.58 -21.75 20.06
N ALA A 60 17.76 -21.57 19.47
CA ALA A 60 18.78 -20.66 20.00
C ALA A 60 18.26 -19.21 20.01
N LEU A 61 17.66 -18.76 18.90
CA LEU A 61 17.06 -17.42 18.79
C LEU A 61 15.91 -17.25 19.79
N ALA A 62 15.04 -18.26 19.91
CA ALA A 62 13.94 -18.23 20.87
C ALA A 62 14.43 -18.07 22.31
N SER A 63 15.44 -18.86 22.69
CA SER A 63 16.05 -18.81 24.02
C SER A 63 16.68 -17.44 24.30
N ALA A 64 17.36 -16.85 23.31
CA ALA A 64 17.98 -15.54 23.44
C ALA A 64 16.95 -14.40 23.55
N LEU A 65 15.77 -14.56 22.95
CA LEU A 65 14.69 -13.56 22.97
C LEU A 65 13.73 -13.71 24.16
N GLU A 66 13.80 -14.78 24.95
CA GLU A 66 12.80 -15.12 25.98
C GLU A 66 12.56 -13.98 26.98
N ALA A 67 13.65 -13.34 27.43
CA ALA A 67 13.57 -12.27 28.41
C ALA A 67 13.25 -10.90 27.80
N THR A 68 13.67 -10.65 26.56
CA THR A 68 13.65 -9.31 25.93
C THR A 68 12.45 -9.10 25.02
N ALA A 69 12.05 -10.14 24.27
CA ALA A 69 10.93 -10.13 23.35
C ALA A 69 10.17 -11.48 23.38
N PRO A 70 9.42 -11.78 24.47
CA PRO A 70 8.75 -13.08 24.65
C PRO A 70 7.82 -13.48 23.49
N ALA A 71 7.17 -12.50 22.85
CA ALA A 71 6.32 -12.75 21.69
C ALA A 71 7.12 -13.24 20.47
N GLN A 72 8.31 -12.68 20.23
CA GLN A 72 9.21 -13.12 19.17
C GLN A 72 9.84 -14.48 19.53
N ALA A 73 10.19 -14.71 20.80
CA ALA A 73 10.67 -16.00 21.27
C ALA A 73 9.65 -17.11 21.02
N LYS A 74 8.37 -16.87 21.37
CA LYS A 74 7.27 -17.79 21.10
C LYS A 74 7.10 -18.06 19.60
N LEU A 75 7.22 -17.03 18.76
CA LEU A 75 7.13 -17.18 17.31
C LEU A 75 8.29 -18.02 16.77
N ALA A 76 9.53 -17.75 17.18
CA ALA A 76 10.71 -18.54 16.81
C ALA A 76 10.53 -20.02 17.17
N ARG A 77 10.05 -20.34 18.39
CA ARG A 77 9.75 -21.74 18.78
C ARG A 77 8.68 -22.37 17.90
N ALA A 78 7.59 -21.66 17.62
CA ALA A 78 6.53 -22.18 16.76
C ALA A 78 7.05 -22.50 15.34
N CYS A 79 7.98 -21.69 14.82
CA CYS A 79 8.60 -21.93 13.53
C CYS A 79 9.49 -23.19 13.48
N THR A 80 9.91 -23.75 14.61
CA THR A 80 10.68 -25.01 14.63
C THR A 80 9.88 -26.21 14.11
N GLU A 81 8.55 -26.14 14.19
CA GLU A 81 7.62 -27.18 13.70
C GLU A 81 7.30 -27.04 12.20
N SER A 82 7.82 -26.01 11.53
CA SER A 82 7.51 -25.72 10.14
C SER A 82 8.09 -26.75 9.17
N GLN A 83 7.28 -27.18 8.21
CA GLN A 83 7.73 -27.93 7.03
C GLN A 83 8.14 -27.03 5.86
N LYS A 84 7.96 -25.72 6.01
CA LYS A 84 8.29 -24.67 5.04
C LYS A 84 9.57 -23.94 5.48
N PRO A 85 10.38 -23.43 4.54
CA PRO A 85 11.60 -22.70 4.88
C PRO A 85 11.28 -21.48 5.75
N VAL A 86 12.13 -21.26 6.75
CA VAL A 86 12.05 -20.14 7.69
C VAL A 86 13.21 -19.20 7.40
N VAL A 87 12.92 -17.89 7.39
CA VAL A 87 13.90 -16.84 7.13
C VAL A 87 13.81 -15.76 8.19
N ILE A 88 14.95 -15.36 8.75
CA ILE A 88 15.06 -14.18 9.61
C ILE A 88 15.55 -13.04 8.74
N THR A 89 14.70 -12.02 8.57
CA THR A 89 15.04 -10.85 7.76
C THR A 89 15.31 -9.65 8.66
N ILE A 90 16.51 -9.10 8.52
CA ILE A 90 17.01 -7.96 9.28
C ILE A 90 17.35 -6.86 8.28
N LEU A 91 16.73 -5.69 8.45
CA LEU A 91 17.08 -4.49 7.72
C LEU A 91 17.83 -3.59 8.68
N GLU A 92 19.15 -3.50 8.57
CA GLU A 92 19.90 -2.50 9.34
C GLU A 92 19.52 -1.09 8.91
N SER A 93 19.37 -0.86 7.60
CA SER A 93 19.07 0.46 7.02
C SER A 93 17.98 0.41 5.96
N ASP A 94 17.23 1.51 5.82
CA ASP A 94 16.21 1.67 4.79
C ASP A 94 16.82 2.05 3.42
N ILE A 95 17.54 1.10 2.82
CA ILE A 95 18.11 1.22 1.48
C ILE A 95 17.33 0.37 0.48
N GLN A 96 17.68 0.45 -0.79
CA GLN A 96 17.10 -0.39 -1.84
C GLN A 96 17.22 -1.87 -1.46
N SER A 97 16.09 -2.60 -1.55
CA SER A 97 16.08 -4.03 -1.26
C SER A 97 16.91 -4.81 -2.27
N VAL A 98 17.49 -5.92 -1.82
CA VAL A 98 18.30 -6.82 -2.67
C VAL A 98 17.75 -8.25 -2.76
N SER A 99 16.70 -8.57 -2.00
CA SER A 99 16.10 -9.90 -1.98
C SER A 99 14.57 -9.87 -1.83
N THR A 100 13.90 -10.97 -2.23
CA THR A 100 12.45 -11.14 -2.07
C THR A 100 12.00 -11.03 -0.60
N PRO A 101 12.65 -11.69 0.38
CA PRO A 101 12.26 -11.56 1.79
C PRO A 101 12.28 -10.12 2.30
N GLU A 102 13.24 -9.30 1.90
CA GLU A 102 13.30 -7.88 2.27
C GLU A 102 12.12 -7.08 1.71
N VAL A 103 11.77 -7.29 0.44
CA VAL A 103 10.62 -6.61 -0.16
C VAL A 103 9.34 -6.98 0.59
N TYR A 104 9.11 -8.28 0.83
CA TYR A 104 7.95 -8.72 1.59
C TYR A 104 7.91 -8.09 2.99
N LEU A 105 9.05 -7.97 3.67
CA LEU A 105 9.12 -7.33 4.99
C LEU A 105 8.67 -5.86 4.89
N LYS A 106 9.19 -5.09 3.92
CA LYS A 106 8.79 -3.69 3.74
C LYS A 106 7.30 -3.53 3.41
N LEU A 107 6.73 -4.43 2.61
CA LEU A 107 5.29 -4.44 2.33
C LEU A 107 4.47 -4.78 3.58
N HIS A 108 4.95 -5.70 4.43
CA HIS A 108 4.32 -6.00 5.71
C HIS A 108 4.37 -4.79 6.65
N LEU A 109 5.48 -4.06 6.74
CA LEU A 109 5.57 -2.85 7.57
C LEU A 109 4.49 -1.82 7.22
N LEU A 110 4.19 -1.66 5.92
CA LEU A 110 3.10 -0.80 5.44
C LEU A 110 1.72 -1.34 5.85
N SER A 111 1.44 -2.62 5.58
CA SER A 111 0.12 -3.20 5.82
C SER A 111 -0.20 -3.48 7.30
N HIS A 112 0.82 -3.66 8.13
CA HIS A 112 0.70 -3.64 9.60
C HIS A 112 0.56 -2.23 10.17
N ARG A 113 0.64 -1.17 9.33
CA ARG A 113 0.65 0.25 9.72
C ARG A 113 1.80 0.67 10.62
N LEU A 114 2.89 -0.09 10.62
CA LEU A 114 4.12 0.28 11.33
C LEU A 114 4.82 1.45 10.63
N VAL A 115 4.64 1.55 9.31
CA VAL A 115 5.14 2.63 8.47
C VAL A 115 4.00 3.14 7.59
N LYS A 116 3.93 4.45 7.37
CA LYS A 116 2.98 5.08 6.44
C LYS A 116 3.48 4.97 5.00
N PRO A 117 2.60 5.10 3.98
CA PRO A 117 3.05 5.28 2.60
C PRO A 117 4.14 6.36 2.47
N HIS A 118 5.13 6.10 1.62
CA HIS A 118 6.36 6.89 1.44
C HIS A 118 7.34 6.90 2.63
N GLY A 119 7.06 6.15 3.69
CA GLY A 119 7.92 6.05 4.87
C GLY A 119 8.99 4.94 4.79
N ILE A 120 9.03 4.16 3.71
CA ILE A 120 10.02 3.09 3.50
C ILE A 120 10.44 3.04 2.03
N ASN A 121 11.72 2.77 1.75
CA ASN A 121 12.27 2.72 0.40
C ASN A 121 11.84 1.44 -0.34
N LEU A 122 11.07 1.59 -1.41
CA LEU A 122 10.60 0.48 -2.27
C LEU A 122 11.21 0.50 -3.68
N ASN A 123 12.29 1.25 -3.89
CA ASN A 123 12.93 1.34 -5.21
C ASN A 123 13.43 -0.04 -5.67
N GLY A 124 13.26 -0.34 -6.96
CA GLY A 124 13.74 -1.60 -7.57
C GLY A 124 12.94 -2.87 -7.19
N MET A 125 11.94 -2.79 -6.30
CA MET A 125 11.28 -3.99 -5.75
C MET A 125 10.63 -4.91 -6.80
N PHE A 126 10.17 -4.36 -7.93
CA PHE A 126 9.51 -5.15 -8.98
C PHE A 126 10.43 -6.20 -9.62
N GLY A 127 11.74 -5.97 -9.62
CA GLY A 127 12.74 -6.94 -10.10
C GLY A 127 12.95 -8.11 -9.15
N LEU A 128 12.57 -7.95 -7.88
CA LEU A 128 12.74 -8.95 -6.81
C LEU A 128 11.46 -9.74 -6.55
N LEU A 129 10.29 -9.22 -6.92
CA LEU A 129 9.02 -9.95 -6.79
C LEU A 129 8.82 -10.85 -8.02
N PRO A 130 8.86 -12.20 -7.89
CA PRO A 130 8.52 -13.08 -9.01
C PRO A 130 7.03 -12.94 -9.37
N ASN A 131 6.67 -13.28 -10.60
CA ASN A 131 5.26 -13.39 -10.97
C ASN A 131 4.76 -14.78 -10.53
N VAL A 132 3.74 -14.82 -9.67
CA VAL A 132 3.33 -16.04 -8.96
C VAL A 132 1.87 -16.37 -9.26
N ALA A 133 1.54 -17.67 -9.34
CA ALA A 133 0.16 -18.12 -9.27
C ALA A 133 -0.27 -18.23 -7.80
N TRP A 134 -1.17 -17.34 -7.38
CA TRP A 134 -1.76 -17.35 -6.04
C TRP A 134 -2.96 -18.28 -6.03
N THR A 135 -2.81 -19.42 -5.36
CA THR A 135 -3.81 -20.49 -5.37
C THR A 135 -4.40 -20.74 -4.00
N ASN A 136 -5.45 -21.56 -3.93
CA ASN A 136 -6.01 -22.02 -2.65
C ASN A 136 -5.06 -22.91 -1.83
N LEU A 137 -3.93 -23.37 -2.40
CA LEU A 137 -2.88 -24.12 -1.70
C LEU A 137 -1.63 -23.26 -1.40
N GLY A 138 -1.69 -21.96 -1.70
CA GLY A 138 -0.56 -21.02 -1.55
C GLY A 138 0.07 -20.62 -2.88
N ALA A 139 1.26 -20.02 -2.78
CA ALA A 139 2.05 -19.58 -3.93
C ALA A 139 2.60 -20.78 -4.71
N ILE A 140 2.42 -20.76 -6.03
CA ILE A 140 2.97 -21.76 -6.94
C ILE A 140 3.70 -21.03 -8.07
N ASP A 141 4.89 -21.52 -8.41
CA ASP A 141 5.66 -21.04 -9.56
C ASP A 141 4.88 -21.30 -10.85
N LEU A 142 4.93 -20.37 -11.80
CA LEU A 142 4.21 -20.51 -13.07
C LEU A 142 4.70 -21.69 -13.91
N GLU A 143 5.97 -22.08 -13.79
CA GLU A 143 6.52 -23.27 -14.48
C GLU A 143 6.03 -24.57 -13.85
N GLU A 144 5.66 -24.57 -12.57
CA GLU A 144 5.20 -25.74 -11.81
C GLU A 144 3.67 -25.90 -11.83
N LEU A 145 2.95 -24.81 -12.13
CA LEU A 145 1.50 -24.76 -12.10
C LEU A 145 0.80 -25.82 -12.98
N PRO A 146 1.22 -26.10 -14.24
CA PRO A 146 0.52 -27.08 -15.08
C PRO A 146 0.49 -28.49 -14.48
N GLU A 147 1.61 -28.92 -13.88
CA GLU A 147 1.71 -30.23 -13.23
C GLU A 147 0.86 -30.24 -11.94
N ALA A 148 0.93 -29.19 -11.12
CA ALA A 148 0.10 -29.07 -9.92
C ALA A 148 -1.40 -29.13 -10.25
N GLN A 149 -1.82 -28.48 -11.34
CA GLN A 149 -3.20 -28.55 -11.83
C GLN A 149 -3.57 -29.96 -12.28
N LEU A 150 -2.71 -30.64 -13.06
CA LEU A 150 -2.95 -32.02 -13.48
C LEU A 150 -3.12 -32.95 -12.28
N GLN A 151 -2.22 -32.86 -11.29
CA GLN A 151 -2.27 -33.68 -10.08
C GLN A 151 -3.57 -33.46 -9.28
N ALA A 152 -4.06 -32.23 -9.17
CA ALA A 152 -5.35 -31.96 -8.55
C ALA A 152 -6.49 -32.65 -9.33
N ARG A 153 -6.50 -32.55 -10.67
CA ARG A 153 -7.54 -33.18 -11.51
C ARG A 153 -7.53 -34.71 -11.43
N LEU A 154 -6.34 -35.33 -11.39
CA LEU A 154 -6.21 -36.79 -11.22
C LEU A 154 -6.82 -37.28 -9.90
N LYS A 155 -6.80 -36.43 -8.86
CA LYS A 155 -7.44 -36.69 -7.56
C LYS A 155 -8.92 -36.30 -7.51
N GLY A 156 -9.48 -35.75 -8.59
CA GLY A 156 -10.85 -35.23 -8.62
C GLY A 156 -11.02 -33.87 -7.92
N GLU A 157 -9.93 -33.16 -7.66
CA GLU A 157 -9.90 -31.86 -6.99
C GLU A 157 -9.75 -30.70 -8.01
N LEU A 158 -10.01 -29.46 -7.55
CA LEU A 158 -9.75 -28.24 -8.29
C LEU A 158 -8.66 -27.43 -7.58
N LEU A 159 -7.53 -27.20 -8.26
CA LEU A 159 -6.58 -26.16 -7.89
C LEU A 159 -7.08 -24.82 -8.42
N SER A 160 -7.63 -23.99 -7.54
CA SER A 160 -8.14 -22.67 -7.87
C SER A 160 -7.00 -21.68 -7.96
N VAL A 161 -6.88 -20.99 -9.09
CA VAL A 161 -5.92 -19.89 -9.29
C VAL A 161 -6.69 -18.58 -9.15
N ASN A 162 -6.48 -17.89 -8.03
CA ASN A 162 -7.23 -16.69 -7.68
C ASN A 162 -6.61 -15.41 -8.24
N CYS A 163 -5.29 -15.41 -8.43
CA CYS A 163 -4.54 -14.28 -8.97
C CYS A 163 -3.26 -14.79 -9.64
N VAL A 164 -2.81 -14.09 -10.69
CA VAL A 164 -1.47 -14.26 -11.28
C VAL A 164 -0.83 -12.89 -11.33
N ASP A 165 0.03 -12.60 -10.36
CA ASP A 165 0.61 -11.27 -10.17
C ASP A 165 1.88 -11.34 -9.30
N LYS A 166 2.67 -10.26 -9.31
CA LYS A 166 3.81 -10.03 -8.42
C LYS A 166 3.41 -9.65 -6.99
N PHE A 167 2.17 -9.22 -6.78
CA PHE A 167 1.66 -8.85 -5.46
C PHE A 167 0.52 -9.78 -5.05
N PRO A 168 0.57 -10.38 -3.85
CA PRO A 168 -0.59 -11.02 -3.27
C PRO A 168 -1.61 -9.99 -2.77
N ARG A 169 -2.81 -10.47 -2.45
CA ARG A 169 -3.78 -9.69 -1.68
C ARG A 169 -3.32 -9.56 -0.21
N MET A 170 -3.52 -8.39 0.37
CA MET A 170 -3.06 -8.04 1.72
C MET A 170 -3.61 -8.98 2.79
N THR A 171 -4.88 -9.37 2.69
CA THR A 171 -5.58 -10.10 3.76
C THR A 171 -5.17 -11.56 3.93
N ASP A 172 -4.40 -12.11 2.98
CA ASP A 172 -3.77 -13.42 3.18
C ASP A 172 -2.58 -13.34 4.16
N TYR A 173 -2.10 -12.12 4.42
CA TYR A 173 -0.96 -11.83 5.28
C TYR A 173 -1.37 -11.06 6.54
N VAL A 174 -2.17 -10.00 6.39
CA VAL A 174 -2.60 -9.18 7.53
C VAL A 174 -3.97 -8.56 7.30
N VAL A 175 -4.79 -8.60 8.35
CA VAL A 175 -6.02 -7.81 8.46
C VAL A 175 -5.84 -6.89 9.66
N PRO A 176 -5.48 -5.62 9.46
CA PRO A 176 -5.19 -4.73 10.58
C PRO A 176 -6.51 -4.31 11.27
N SER A 177 -6.45 -3.95 12.55
CA SER A 177 -7.64 -3.78 13.41
C SER A 177 -8.61 -2.67 12.95
N GLY A 178 -9.91 -2.88 13.12
CA GLY A 178 -10.90 -1.80 12.87
C GLY A 178 -11.09 -1.43 11.40
N VAL A 179 -10.83 -2.35 10.46
CA VAL A 179 -11.07 -2.15 9.02
C VAL A 179 -12.15 -3.07 8.50
N ARG A 180 -12.78 -2.69 7.39
CA ARG A 180 -13.63 -3.58 6.59
C ARG A 180 -13.18 -3.58 5.15
N ILE A 181 -13.08 -4.76 4.54
CA ILE A 181 -12.70 -4.93 3.13
C ILE A 181 -13.69 -5.92 2.51
N ALA A 182 -14.60 -5.41 1.68
CA ALA A 182 -15.69 -6.22 1.13
C ALA A 182 -15.21 -7.23 0.08
N HIS A 183 -14.26 -6.83 -0.78
CA HIS A 183 -13.64 -7.71 -1.77
C HIS A 183 -12.11 -7.64 -1.66
N THR A 184 -11.54 -8.60 -0.93
CA THR A 184 -10.12 -8.55 -0.53
C THR A 184 -9.13 -8.65 -1.67
N ALA A 185 -9.51 -9.20 -2.83
CA ALA A 185 -8.68 -9.25 -4.02
C ALA A 185 -8.28 -7.86 -4.55
N ARG A 186 -8.96 -6.80 -4.12
CA ARG A 186 -8.69 -5.41 -4.55
C ARG A 186 -7.78 -4.61 -3.61
N VAL A 187 -7.21 -5.25 -2.58
CA VAL A 187 -6.25 -4.61 -1.68
C VAL A 187 -4.96 -5.40 -1.71
N ARG A 188 -3.90 -4.82 -2.30
CA ARG A 188 -2.59 -5.49 -2.42
C ARG A 188 -1.83 -5.44 -1.10
N LEU A 189 -1.00 -6.46 -0.85
CA LEU A 189 0.01 -6.38 0.21
C LEU A 189 0.90 -5.15 -0.02
N GLY A 190 1.16 -4.38 1.04
CA GLY A 190 1.79 -3.06 0.97
C GLY A 190 0.79 -1.89 0.95
N ALA A 191 -0.51 -2.13 0.86
CA ALA A 191 -1.52 -1.11 1.12
C ALA A 191 -1.57 -0.77 2.62
N HIS A 192 -1.76 0.51 2.94
CA HIS A 192 -1.95 0.99 4.31
C HIS A 192 -3.42 1.38 4.52
N ILE A 193 -4.16 0.59 5.30
CA ILE A 193 -5.59 0.82 5.53
C ILE A 193 -5.79 1.33 6.96
N GLY A 194 -6.07 2.62 7.10
CA GLY A 194 -6.28 3.30 8.37
C GLY A 194 -7.46 2.74 9.16
N GLU A 195 -7.41 2.87 10.49
CA GLU A 195 -8.51 2.46 11.37
C GLU A 195 -9.80 3.20 11.03
N GLY A 196 -10.92 2.49 11.01
CA GLY A 196 -12.23 3.01 10.62
C GLY A 196 -12.46 3.07 9.10
N THR A 197 -11.46 2.75 8.27
CA THR A 197 -11.65 2.66 6.82
C THR A 197 -12.55 1.48 6.44
N THR A 198 -13.46 1.73 5.51
CA THR A 198 -14.23 0.71 4.79
C THR A 198 -13.86 0.73 3.32
N ILE A 199 -13.31 -0.37 2.80
CA ILE A 199 -13.13 -0.59 1.37
C ILE A 199 -14.32 -1.42 0.86
N MET A 200 -15.19 -0.81 0.07
CA MET A 200 -16.33 -1.49 -0.56
C MET A 200 -15.91 -2.31 -1.78
N HIS A 201 -16.84 -3.04 -2.39
CA HIS A 201 -16.55 -3.97 -3.49
C HIS A 201 -15.83 -3.33 -4.69
N GLU A 202 -16.17 -2.08 -5.01
CA GLU A 202 -15.53 -1.32 -6.10
C GLU A 202 -14.26 -0.57 -5.63
N GLY A 203 -14.02 -0.55 -4.32
CA GLY A 203 -12.80 0.01 -3.74
C GLY A 203 -11.57 -0.79 -4.14
N PHE A 204 -10.49 -0.09 -4.50
CA PHE A 204 -9.18 -0.68 -4.78
C PHE A 204 -8.08 0.14 -4.12
N VAL A 205 -7.10 -0.54 -3.52
CA VAL A 205 -5.93 0.11 -2.92
C VAL A 205 -4.67 -0.64 -3.33
N ASN A 206 -3.76 0.09 -3.97
CA ASN A 206 -2.46 -0.45 -4.39
C ASN A 206 -1.43 -0.45 -3.23
N PHE A 207 -0.23 -0.98 -3.50
CA PHE A 207 0.89 -0.89 -2.56
C PHE A 207 1.35 0.57 -2.38
N ASN A 208 1.99 0.85 -1.25
CA ASN A 208 2.50 2.19 -0.89
C ASN A 208 1.44 3.29 -1.04
N ALA A 209 0.20 2.95 -0.72
CA ALA A 209 -0.97 3.79 -0.90
C ALA A 209 -2.03 3.41 0.14
N GLY A 210 -3.04 4.26 0.28
CA GLY A 210 -4.21 3.97 1.09
C GLY A 210 -4.67 5.15 1.92
N THR A 211 -5.20 4.86 3.10
CA THR A 211 -5.90 5.81 3.96
C THR A 211 -5.15 6.01 5.27
N LEU A 212 -5.16 7.24 5.79
CA LEU A 212 -4.53 7.57 7.08
C LEU A 212 -5.50 7.53 8.27
N GLY A 213 -6.79 7.37 8.03
CA GLY A 213 -7.83 7.36 9.06
C GLY A 213 -9.16 6.83 8.56
N VAL A 214 -10.27 7.34 9.09
CA VAL A 214 -11.63 6.96 8.67
C VAL A 214 -11.85 7.37 7.22
N SER A 215 -12.39 6.48 6.40
CA SER A 215 -12.68 6.74 4.98
C SER A 215 -13.67 5.71 4.43
N MET A 216 -14.60 6.16 3.59
CA MET A 216 -15.35 5.28 2.69
C MET A 216 -14.64 5.20 1.34
N VAL A 217 -14.17 4.02 0.95
CA VAL A 217 -13.46 3.81 -0.32
C VAL A 217 -14.25 2.86 -1.21
N GLU A 218 -14.86 3.45 -2.23
CA GLU A 218 -15.59 2.76 -3.30
C GLU A 218 -14.96 3.03 -4.68
N GLY A 219 -13.86 3.79 -4.70
CA GLY A 219 -13.05 4.07 -5.89
C GLY A 219 -11.64 3.50 -5.81
N ARG A 220 -10.78 3.95 -6.74
CA ARG A 220 -9.42 3.40 -6.92
C ARG A 220 -8.36 4.34 -6.35
N ILE A 221 -7.59 3.84 -5.39
CA ILE A 221 -6.41 4.47 -4.81
C ILE A 221 -5.16 3.88 -5.49
N SER A 222 -4.54 4.66 -6.38
CA SER A 222 -3.35 4.26 -7.13
C SER A 222 -2.10 4.20 -6.24
N ALA A 223 -1.04 3.53 -6.70
CA ALA A 223 0.22 3.43 -5.96
C ALA A 223 0.80 4.82 -5.65
N GLY A 224 1.27 5.03 -4.42
CA GLY A 224 1.73 6.33 -3.93
C GLY A 224 0.63 7.28 -3.47
N VAL A 225 -0.65 6.99 -3.72
CA VAL A 225 -1.73 7.90 -3.33
C VAL A 225 -2.10 7.73 -1.87
N VAL A 226 -2.15 8.84 -1.15
CA VAL A 226 -2.56 8.90 0.25
C VAL A 226 -3.85 9.68 0.38
N VAL A 227 -4.81 9.11 1.09
CA VAL A 227 -6.12 9.71 1.41
C VAL A 227 -6.17 10.08 2.88
N GLY A 228 -6.45 11.35 3.16
CA GLY A 228 -6.59 11.90 4.50
C GLY A 228 -7.83 11.40 5.25
N ASN A 229 -7.88 11.72 6.53
CA ASN A 229 -8.98 11.32 7.41
C ASN A 229 -10.31 11.98 7.01
N GLY A 230 -11.40 11.24 7.10
CA GLY A 230 -12.76 11.73 6.80
C GLY A 230 -13.08 11.89 5.32
N SER A 231 -12.20 11.46 4.42
CA SER A 231 -12.39 11.61 2.98
C SER A 231 -13.10 10.41 2.37
N ASP A 232 -14.10 10.67 1.52
CA ASP A 232 -14.92 9.67 0.86
C ASP A 232 -14.63 9.60 -0.65
N LEU A 233 -14.37 8.39 -1.12
CA LEU A 233 -14.11 8.08 -2.52
C LEU A 233 -15.31 7.29 -3.07
N GLY A 234 -16.22 7.98 -3.75
CA GLY A 234 -17.44 7.40 -4.29
C GLY A 234 -17.21 6.34 -5.37
N GLY A 235 -18.25 5.52 -5.59
CA GLY A 235 -18.19 4.33 -6.45
C GLY A 235 -17.52 4.55 -7.81
N GLY A 236 -16.46 3.81 -8.10
CA GLY A 236 -15.76 3.84 -9.38
C GLY A 236 -14.87 5.07 -9.61
N CYS A 237 -14.75 5.97 -8.63
CA CYS A 237 -13.88 7.14 -8.78
C CYS A 237 -12.41 6.73 -8.96
N SER A 238 -11.58 7.66 -9.45
CA SER A 238 -10.19 7.39 -9.80
C SER A 238 -9.24 8.42 -9.19
N THR A 239 -8.17 7.93 -8.57
CA THR A 239 -6.98 8.73 -8.31
C THR A 239 -5.90 8.34 -9.33
N MET A 240 -5.31 9.33 -10.01
CA MET A 240 -4.27 9.07 -10.99
C MET A 240 -2.99 8.57 -10.30
N GLY A 241 -2.41 7.48 -10.80
CA GLY A 241 -1.07 7.03 -10.38
C GLY A 241 0.02 7.75 -11.17
N THR A 242 1.23 7.83 -10.61
CA THR A 242 2.41 8.36 -11.30
C THR A 242 2.69 7.61 -12.61
N LEU A 243 2.49 6.28 -12.61
CA LEU A 243 2.62 5.41 -13.78
C LEU A 243 1.56 5.63 -14.88
N SER A 244 0.47 6.32 -14.56
CA SER A 244 -0.69 6.49 -15.46
C SER A 244 -0.67 7.84 -16.19
N GLY A 245 0.49 8.47 -16.32
CA GLY A 245 0.66 9.75 -17.05
C GLY A 245 0.70 11.01 -16.17
N GLY A 246 0.86 10.86 -14.84
CA GLY A 246 0.89 11.98 -13.89
C GLY A 246 2.19 12.76 -13.77
N GLY A 247 3.24 12.35 -14.48
CA GLY A 247 4.59 12.86 -14.27
C GLY A 247 5.10 12.51 -12.86
N ASN A 248 5.90 13.40 -12.27
CA ASN A 248 6.57 13.17 -10.97
C ASN A 248 5.74 13.65 -9.75
N ILE A 249 4.53 14.19 -9.96
CA ILE A 249 3.72 14.72 -8.86
C ILE A 249 2.99 13.57 -8.18
N ILE A 250 3.21 13.41 -6.88
CA ILE A 250 2.50 12.43 -6.05
C ILE A 250 1.09 12.96 -5.80
N ILE A 251 0.08 12.25 -6.30
CA ILE A 251 -1.32 12.59 -6.04
C ILE A 251 -1.67 12.25 -4.59
N SER A 252 -2.34 13.17 -3.91
CA SER A 252 -2.91 12.98 -2.59
C SER A 252 -4.34 13.51 -2.54
N VAL A 253 -5.13 13.00 -1.60
CA VAL A 253 -6.42 13.55 -1.23
C VAL A 253 -6.33 13.98 0.22
N GLY A 254 -6.59 15.26 0.52
CA GLY A 254 -6.56 15.80 1.88
C GLY A 254 -7.64 15.22 2.79
N GLU A 255 -7.90 15.90 3.91
CA GLU A 255 -8.92 15.50 4.87
C GLU A 255 -10.31 15.99 4.47
N ASN A 256 -11.35 15.24 4.87
CA ASN A 256 -12.76 15.61 4.69
C ASN A 256 -13.15 15.96 3.23
N CYS A 257 -12.54 15.29 2.26
CA CYS A 257 -12.85 15.46 0.84
C CYS A 257 -13.99 14.52 0.41
N LEU A 258 -14.63 14.86 -0.71
CA LEU A 258 -15.62 14.01 -1.37
C LEU A 258 -15.30 13.89 -2.86
N LEU A 259 -14.89 12.70 -3.30
CA LEU A 259 -14.80 12.38 -4.73
C LEU A 259 -16.09 11.70 -5.14
N GLY A 260 -16.91 12.34 -5.98
CA GLY A 260 -18.15 11.77 -6.47
C GLY A 260 -17.96 10.46 -7.23
N ALA A 261 -19.05 9.71 -7.38
CA ALA A 261 -19.03 8.45 -8.12
C ALA A 261 -18.55 8.67 -9.56
N ASN A 262 -17.67 7.79 -10.05
CA ASN A 262 -17.03 7.88 -11.36
C ASN A 262 -16.27 9.19 -11.63
N ALA A 263 -16.00 10.01 -10.59
CA ALA A 263 -15.14 11.17 -10.71
C ALA A 263 -13.67 10.73 -10.87
N GLY A 264 -12.79 11.68 -11.17
CA GLY A 264 -11.36 11.42 -11.15
C GLY A 264 -10.55 12.65 -10.80
N THR A 265 -9.48 12.43 -10.05
CA THR A 265 -8.46 13.45 -9.80
C THR A 265 -7.10 13.02 -10.33
N GLY A 266 -6.52 13.90 -11.14
CA GLY A 266 -5.16 13.88 -11.60
C GLY A 266 -4.31 15.01 -11.04
N ILE A 267 -4.75 15.64 -9.94
CA ILE A 267 -3.99 16.64 -9.18
C ILE A 267 -4.08 16.32 -7.68
N PRO A 268 -3.09 16.71 -6.86
CA PRO A 268 -3.23 16.70 -5.41
C PRO A 268 -4.41 17.56 -4.97
N MET A 269 -5.25 17.05 -4.08
CA MET A 269 -6.36 17.79 -3.49
C MET A 269 -5.95 18.24 -2.09
N GLY A 270 -6.24 19.50 -1.74
CA GLY A 270 -6.18 19.95 -0.35
C GLY A 270 -7.33 19.37 0.47
N ASP A 271 -7.60 19.98 1.63
CA ASP A 271 -8.68 19.53 2.51
C ASP A 271 -10.04 20.05 2.03
N ARG A 272 -11.12 19.36 2.44
CA ARG A 272 -12.52 19.80 2.27
C ARG A 272 -12.87 20.10 0.81
N CYS A 273 -12.23 19.39 -0.12
CA CYS A 273 -12.50 19.53 -1.54
C CYS A 273 -13.56 18.53 -2.00
N THR A 274 -14.43 18.96 -2.91
CA THR A 274 -15.45 18.11 -3.52
C THR A 274 -15.27 18.06 -5.04
N ILE A 275 -15.32 16.87 -5.63
CA ILE A 275 -15.42 16.68 -7.08
C ILE A 275 -16.78 16.08 -7.38
N GLU A 276 -17.55 16.74 -8.24
CA GLU A 276 -18.82 16.22 -8.75
C GLU A 276 -18.67 14.83 -9.38
N SER A 277 -19.68 13.98 -9.21
CA SER A 277 -19.77 12.67 -9.87
C SER A 277 -19.58 12.77 -11.39
N GLY A 278 -18.73 11.91 -11.94
CA GLY A 278 -18.44 11.87 -13.38
C GLY A 278 -17.53 13.00 -13.91
N LEU A 279 -17.06 13.91 -13.05
CA LEU A 279 -16.07 14.91 -13.43
C LEU A 279 -14.65 14.35 -13.26
N TYR A 280 -13.84 14.43 -14.31
CA TYR A 280 -12.42 14.09 -14.26
C TYR A 280 -11.59 15.37 -14.37
N ILE A 281 -10.74 15.63 -13.38
CA ILE A 281 -9.82 16.77 -13.34
C ILE A 281 -8.42 16.27 -13.64
N THR A 282 -7.81 16.79 -14.69
CA THR A 282 -6.39 16.55 -15.01
C THR A 282 -5.59 17.81 -14.73
N ALA A 283 -4.27 17.68 -14.63
CA ALA A 283 -3.36 18.83 -14.49
C ALA A 283 -3.57 19.91 -15.58
N GLY A 284 -3.98 19.50 -16.79
CA GLY A 284 -4.21 20.38 -17.94
C GLY A 284 -5.66 20.84 -18.13
N THR A 285 -6.61 20.35 -17.34
CA THR A 285 -8.02 20.75 -17.44
C THR A 285 -8.11 22.26 -17.21
N LYS A 286 -8.71 23.00 -18.14
CA LYS A 286 -9.01 24.43 -17.97
C LYS A 286 -10.26 24.57 -17.11
N ILE A 287 -10.18 25.37 -16.06
CA ILE A 287 -11.20 25.49 -15.03
C ILE A 287 -11.52 26.96 -14.84
N GLN A 288 -12.79 27.31 -14.98
CA GLN A 288 -13.30 28.63 -14.60
C GLN A 288 -13.38 28.68 -13.09
N VAL A 289 -12.65 29.60 -12.45
CA VAL A 289 -12.70 29.78 -11.00
C VAL A 289 -13.76 30.83 -10.68
N LEU A 290 -14.67 30.48 -9.79
CA LEU A 290 -15.81 31.28 -9.40
C LEU A 290 -15.61 31.84 -7.98
N ASP A 291 -15.93 33.11 -7.80
CA ASP A 291 -16.04 33.73 -6.49
C ASP A 291 -17.31 33.26 -5.73
N ASP A 292 -17.48 33.75 -4.51
CA ASP A 292 -18.66 33.50 -3.67
C ASP A 292 -19.97 33.98 -4.29
N ALA A 293 -19.92 34.98 -5.16
CA ALA A 293 -21.05 35.47 -5.97
C ALA A 293 -21.27 34.67 -7.28
N LYS A 294 -20.47 33.62 -7.51
CA LYS A 294 -20.49 32.74 -8.69
C LYS A 294 -20.12 33.44 -10.01
N ASN A 295 -19.42 34.56 -9.94
CA ASN A 295 -18.85 35.21 -11.12
C ASN A 295 -17.52 34.56 -11.47
N VAL A 296 -17.24 34.44 -12.77
CA VAL A 296 -15.93 33.96 -13.24
C VAL A 296 -14.88 35.02 -12.94
N VAL A 297 -13.90 34.67 -12.12
CA VAL A 297 -12.76 35.53 -11.79
C VAL A 297 -11.65 35.33 -12.81
N GLU A 298 -11.26 34.06 -13.03
CA GLU A 298 -10.19 33.69 -13.96
C GLU A 298 -10.41 32.27 -14.50
N THR A 299 -9.75 31.92 -15.61
CA THR A 299 -9.61 30.53 -16.07
C THR A 299 -8.17 30.05 -15.86
N VAL A 300 -7.99 29.06 -14.99
CA VAL A 300 -6.69 28.47 -14.65
C VAL A 300 -6.59 27.01 -15.10
N LYS A 301 -5.42 26.39 -15.02
CA LYS A 301 -5.28 24.93 -15.21
C LYS A 301 -5.46 24.20 -13.89
N GLY A 302 -5.91 22.94 -13.94
CA GLY A 302 -6.09 22.11 -12.74
C GLY A 302 -4.86 22.06 -11.85
N ARG A 303 -3.64 22.01 -12.42
CA ARG A 303 -2.39 22.02 -11.65
C ARG A 303 -2.20 23.27 -10.79
N ASP A 304 -2.76 24.40 -11.19
CA ASP A 304 -2.63 25.68 -10.48
C ASP A 304 -3.55 25.71 -9.24
N LEU A 305 -4.47 24.73 -9.12
CA LEU A 305 -5.36 24.50 -7.98
C LEU A 305 -4.89 23.33 -7.10
N ALA A 306 -3.75 22.70 -7.41
CA ALA A 306 -3.25 21.55 -6.66
C ALA A 306 -2.98 21.90 -5.19
N GLY A 307 -3.46 21.06 -4.27
CA GLY A 307 -3.24 21.18 -2.83
C GLY A 307 -4.04 22.29 -2.14
N LYS A 308 -4.81 23.10 -2.89
CA LYS A 308 -5.70 24.11 -2.30
C LYS A 308 -6.91 23.44 -1.65
N SER A 309 -7.37 24.02 -0.55
CA SER A 309 -8.49 23.51 0.25
C SER A 309 -9.80 24.25 -0.06
N ASP A 310 -10.92 23.67 0.39
CA ASP A 310 -12.25 24.29 0.33
C ASP A 310 -12.75 24.57 -1.10
N LEU A 311 -12.41 23.69 -2.05
CA LEU A 311 -12.77 23.81 -3.46
C LEU A 311 -13.90 22.86 -3.85
N LEU A 312 -14.90 23.36 -4.57
CA LEU A 312 -15.94 22.55 -5.21
C LEU A 312 -15.73 22.54 -6.73
N PHE A 313 -15.37 21.39 -7.28
CA PHE A 313 -15.25 21.18 -8.71
C PHE A 313 -16.54 20.58 -9.29
N ARG A 314 -17.09 21.22 -10.32
CA ARG A 314 -18.31 20.76 -11.00
C ARG A 314 -18.25 21.05 -12.50
N ARG A 315 -19.13 20.40 -13.27
CA ARG A 315 -19.38 20.71 -14.67
C ARG A 315 -20.70 21.46 -14.81
N ASN A 316 -20.66 22.62 -15.44
CA ASN A 316 -21.87 23.34 -15.81
C ASN A 316 -22.65 22.52 -16.85
N SER A 317 -23.87 22.11 -16.52
CA SER A 317 -24.67 21.23 -17.37
C SER A 317 -25.24 21.91 -18.62
N ILE A 318 -25.25 23.25 -18.67
CA ILE A 318 -25.72 24.01 -19.83
C ILE A 318 -24.57 24.33 -20.79
N SER A 319 -23.46 24.85 -20.27
CA SER A 319 -22.32 25.27 -21.11
C SER A 319 -21.27 24.19 -21.32
N GLY A 320 -21.25 23.16 -20.48
CA GLY A 320 -20.19 22.15 -20.44
C GLY A 320 -18.88 22.62 -19.78
N ALA A 321 -18.81 23.88 -19.32
CA ALA A 321 -17.62 24.42 -18.66
C ALA A 321 -17.30 23.67 -17.36
N VAL A 322 -16.01 23.41 -17.12
CA VAL A 322 -15.55 22.92 -15.82
C VAL A 322 -15.32 24.13 -14.92
N GLU A 323 -15.95 24.11 -13.75
CA GLU A 323 -15.99 25.21 -12.79
C GLU A 323 -15.36 24.77 -11.46
N CYS A 324 -14.66 25.69 -10.80
CA CYS A 324 -14.24 25.56 -9.41
C CYS A 324 -14.91 26.67 -8.60
N VAL A 325 -15.90 26.30 -7.80
CA VAL A 325 -16.60 27.21 -6.90
C VAL A 325 -15.81 27.32 -5.59
N THR A 326 -15.63 28.55 -5.14
CA THR A 326 -14.92 28.86 -3.89
C THR A 326 -15.82 29.68 -2.96
N ASN A 327 -15.56 29.62 -1.65
CA ASN A 327 -16.22 30.51 -0.67
C ASN A 327 -15.44 31.81 -0.45
N LYS A 328 -14.54 32.16 -1.37
CA LYS A 328 -13.62 33.29 -1.26
C LYS A 328 -14.05 34.42 -2.19
N THR A 329 -13.78 35.65 -1.78
CA THR A 329 -13.95 36.81 -2.65
C THR A 329 -12.90 36.80 -3.76
N ALA A 330 -13.17 37.50 -4.87
CA ALA A 330 -12.22 37.60 -5.99
C ALA A 330 -10.82 38.09 -5.58
N ILE A 331 -10.73 38.99 -4.59
CA ILE A 331 -9.46 39.54 -4.09
C ILE A 331 -8.64 38.44 -3.37
N GLN A 332 -9.27 37.74 -2.42
CA GLN A 332 -8.62 36.65 -1.67
C GLN A 332 -8.17 35.52 -2.59
N LEU A 333 -8.98 35.22 -3.61
CA LEU A 333 -8.68 34.19 -4.58
C LEU A 333 -7.47 34.56 -5.44
N ASN A 334 -7.40 35.81 -5.89
CA ASN A 334 -6.28 36.32 -6.70
C ASN A 334 -4.96 36.31 -5.91
N GLU A 335 -4.99 36.75 -4.65
CA GLU A 335 -3.83 36.65 -3.76
C GLU A 335 -3.36 35.20 -3.62
N GLU A 336 -4.27 34.26 -3.38
CA GLU A 336 -3.91 32.85 -3.16
C GLU A 336 -3.45 32.15 -4.45
N LEU A 337 -3.98 32.52 -5.62
CA LEU A 337 -3.56 31.98 -6.91
C LEU A 337 -2.17 32.48 -7.32
N HIS A 338 -1.76 33.65 -6.85
CA HIS A 338 -0.51 34.30 -7.26
C HIS A 338 0.53 34.50 -6.15
N ALA A 339 0.26 34.05 -4.92
CA ALA A 339 1.18 34.18 -3.78
C ALA A 339 2.56 33.51 -3.97
N ASN A 340 2.72 32.64 -4.97
CA ASN A 340 3.96 31.91 -5.27
C ASN A 340 4.54 32.24 -6.67
N ASN A 341 4.12 33.36 -7.28
CA ASN A 341 4.74 33.88 -8.50
C ASN A 341 5.90 34.85 -8.18
#